data_AF-A0A161M3C6-F1
#
_entry.id   AF-A0A161M3C6-F1
#
_cell.length_a   1.000
_cell.length_b   1.000
_cell.length_c   1.000
_cell.angle_alpha   90.00
_cell.angle_beta   90.00
_cell.angle_gamma   90.00
#
_symmetry.space_group_name_H-M   'P 1'
#
loop_
_entity.id
_entity.type
_entity.pdbx_description
1 polymer ?
#
loop_
_entity_poly.entity_id
_entity_poly.type
_entity_poly.pdbx_seq_one_letter_code
_entity_poly.pdbx_strand_id
1 'polypeptide(L)'
;MSVGLKNMDLSQKFETYLLYIRNLCSKKKMYFNNTMLLYEKNKSQNMKSTAYFLKAHGCIPSDCSIDSLLDFYYQASALEISCEDLALMGATLANDGVNPISGKRMYSKENNRCILSSMKLFGIYNASED
;
A
#
# COMPACT_ATOMS: atom_id res chain seq x y z
N MET A 1 -2.68 -14.67 -2.98
CA MET A 1 -3.60 -14.09 -3.97
C MET A 1 -2.90 -12.88 -4.57
N SER A 2 -2.11 -13.07 -5.64
CA SER A 2 -1.51 -11.97 -6.38
C SER A 2 -2.65 -11.21 -7.03
N VAL A 3 -3.01 -10.05 -6.47
CA VAL A 3 -4.07 -9.22 -7.03
C VAL A 3 -3.67 -8.89 -8.47
N GLY A 4 -4.52 -9.28 -9.42
CA GLY A 4 -4.33 -9.15 -10.87
C GLY A 4 -4.37 -7.71 -11.36
N LEU A 5 -3.55 -6.83 -10.77
CA LEU A 5 -3.49 -5.40 -11.10
C LEU A 5 -2.93 -5.16 -12.50
N LYS A 6 -2.29 -6.15 -13.14
CA LYS A 6 -1.52 -5.96 -14.36
C LYS A 6 -2.36 -5.45 -15.56
N ASN A 7 -3.63 -5.86 -15.65
CA ASN A 7 -4.51 -5.54 -16.78
C ASN A 7 -5.69 -4.61 -16.41
N MET A 8 -5.59 -3.91 -15.29
CA MET A 8 -6.63 -3.02 -14.80
C MET A 8 -6.32 -1.57 -15.12
N ASP A 9 -7.35 -0.78 -15.40
CA ASP A 9 -7.22 0.68 -15.43
C ASP A 9 -6.94 1.24 -14.02
N LEU A 10 -6.62 2.53 -13.93
CA LEU A 10 -6.28 3.16 -12.65
C LEU A 10 -7.44 3.12 -11.65
N SER A 11 -8.68 3.32 -12.11
CA SER A 11 -9.87 3.32 -11.25
C SER A 11 -10.11 1.94 -10.66
N GLN A 12 -10.05 0.90 -11.49
CA GLN A 12 -10.19 -0.50 -11.10
C GLN A 12 -9.10 -0.93 -10.11
N LYS A 13 -7.85 -0.51 -10.33
CA LYS A 13 -6.75 -0.74 -9.39
C LYS A 13 -7.05 -0.12 -8.04
N PHE A 14 -7.47 1.14 -8.04
CA PHE A 14 -7.77 1.88 -6.82
C PHE A 14 -9.00 1.32 -6.08
N GLU A 15 -10.06 0.94 -6.79
CA GLU A 15 -11.21 0.27 -6.20
C GLU A 15 -10.84 -1.08 -5.58
N THR A 16 -10.01 -1.87 -6.27
CA THR A 16 -9.52 -3.15 -5.75
C THR A 16 -8.68 -2.95 -4.48
N TYR A 17 -7.81 -1.93 -4.48
CA TYR A 17 -7.04 -1.52 -3.31
C TYR A 17 -7.96 -1.08 -2.16
N LEU A 18 -8.95 -0.22 -2.41
CA LEU A 18 -9.92 0.22 -1.42
C LEU A 18 -10.70 -0.95 -0.81
N LEU A 19 -11.15 -1.89 -1.64
CA LEU A 19 -11.83 -3.10 -1.16
C LEU A 19 -10.91 -3.97 -0.30
N TYR A 20 -9.63 -4.06 -0.65
CA TYR A 20 -8.65 -4.76 0.16
C TYR A 20 -8.47 -4.11 1.54
N ILE A 21 -8.27 -2.79 1.58
CA ILE A 21 -8.11 -2.06 2.85
C ILE A 21 -9.40 -2.10 3.68
N ARG A 22 -10.58 -1.99 3.07
CA ARG A 22 -11.87 -2.14 3.76
C ARG A 22 -12.00 -3.49 4.46
N ASN A 23 -11.61 -4.57 3.78
CA ASN A 23 -11.59 -5.90 4.39
C ASN A 23 -10.59 -5.97 5.56
N LEU A 24 -9.41 -5.38 5.38
CA LEU A 24 -8.36 -5.36 6.40
C LEU A 24 -8.78 -4.59 7.66
N CYS A 25 -9.49 -3.48 7.51
CA CYS A 25 -10.02 -2.69 8.63
C CYS A 25 -11.42 -3.13 9.08
N SER A 26 -12.02 -4.15 8.44
CA SER A 26 -13.40 -4.60 8.71
C SER A 26 -14.44 -3.47 8.70
N LYS A 27 -14.25 -2.48 7.82
CA LYS A 27 -15.11 -1.29 7.70
C LYS A 27 -15.62 -1.09 6.28
N LYS A 28 -16.83 -0.52 6.17
CA LYS A 28 -17.48 -0.24 4.88
C LYS A 28 -17.09 1.11 4.27
N LYS A 29 -16.84 2.11 5.13
CA LYS A 29 -16.49 3.48 4.71
C LYS A 29 -15.03 3.75 5.00
N MET A 30 -14.38 4.42 4.06
CA MET A 30 -13.03 4.93 4.14
C MET A 30 -13.05 6.36 3.61
N TYR A 31 -12.18 7.22 4.14
CA TYR A 31 -12.07 8.60 3.72
C TYR A 31 -10.81 8.80 2.89
N PHE A 32 -10.83 9.83 2.05
CA PHE A 32 -9.76 10.10 1.11
C PHE A 32 -9.42 11.58 1.14
N ASN A 33 -8.14 11.89 1.34
CA ASN A 33 -7.67 13.25 1.48
C ASN A 33 -7.20 13.81 0.13
N ASN A 34 -8.12 14.42 -0.61
CA ASN A 34 -7.79 15.05 -1.90
C ASN A 34 -6.74 16.16 -1.77
N THR A 35 -6.72 16.89 -0.66
CA THR A 35 -5.73 17.93 -0.41
C THR A 35 -4.32 17.35 -0.32
N MET A 36 -4.16 16.24 0.43
CA MET A 36 -2.90 15.51 0.53
C MET A 36 -2.46 14.94 -0.82
N LEU A 37 -3.39 14.37 -1.60
CA LEU A 37 -3.10 13.87 -2.94
C LEU A 37 -2.50 14.96 -3.84
N LEU A 38 -3.15 16.14 -3.89
CA LEU A 38 -2.68 17.26 -4.71
C LEU A 38 -1.33 17.80 -4.19
N TYR A 39 -1.15 17.85 -2.88
CA TYR A 39 0.11 18.25 -2.26
C TYR A 39 1.26 17.32 -2.67
N GLU A 40 1.10 16.00 -2.51
CA GLU A 40 2.08 14.98 -2.89
C GLU A 40 2.40 15.04 -4.38
N LYS A 41 1.38 15.14 -5.24
CA LYS A 41 1.55 15.28 -6.69
C LYS A 41 2.42 16.48 -7.04
N ASN A 42 2.20 17.63 -6.41
CA ASN A 42 2.95 18.85 -6.68
C ASN A 42 4.40 18.79 -6.18
N LYS A 43 4.68 18.05 -5.10
CA LYS A 43 6.01 17.93 -4.49
C LYS A 43 6.83 16.71 -4.97
N SER A 44 6.30 15.95 -5.92
CA SER A 44 6.78 14.62 -6.31
C SER A 44 8.05 14.54 -7.18
N GLN A 45 8.81 15.62 -7.35
CA GLN A 45 9.92 15.65 -8.32
C GLN A 45 10.98 14.55 -8.07
N ASN A 46 11.35 14.33 -6.80
CA ASN A 46 12.31 13.29 -6.42
C ASN A 46 11.76 11.88 -6.68
N MET A 47 10.47 11.67 -6.42
CA MET A 47 9.81 10.39 -6.67
C MET A 47 9.74 10.09 -8.16
N LYS A 48 9.41 11.09 -9.00
CA LYS A 48 9.44 10.96 -10.46
C LYS A 48 10.83 10.60 -10.96
N SER A 49 11.86 11.32 -10.52
CA SER A 49 13.25 11.04 -10.88
C SER A 49 13.63 9.60 -10.54
N THR A 50 13.30 9.14 -9.33
CA THR A 50 13.54 7.76 -8.88
C THR A 50 12.81 6.74 -9.73
N ALA A 51 11.54 6.99 -10.06
CA ALA A 51 10.74 6.07 -10.88
C ALA A 51 11.31 5.93 -12.30
N TYR A 52 11.72 7.03 -12.93
CA TYR A 52 12.39 6.99 -14.23
C TYR A 52 13.73 6.26 -14.16
N PHE A 53 14.51 6.49 -13.10
CA PHE A 53 15.76 5.76 -12.87
C PHE A 53 15.54 4.25 -12.76
N LEU A 54 14.55 3.81 -11.97
CA LEU A 54 14.18 2.40 -11.82
C LEU A 54 13.71 1.78 -13.13
N LYS A 55 12.95 2.53 -13.95
CA LYS A 55 12.51 2.05 -15.26
C LYS A 55 13.66 1.91 -16.25
N ALA A 56 14.61 2.84 -16.25
CA ALA A 56 15.81 2.75 -17.10
C ALA A 56 16.66 1.50 -16.77
N HIS A 57 16.64 1.04 -15.51
CA HIS A 57 17.36 -0.15 -15.05
C HIS A 57 16.52 -1.44 -15.10
N GLY A 58 15.33 -1.41 -15.71
CA GLY A 58 14.47 -2.59 -15.88
C GLY A 58 13.80 -3.09 -14.60
N CYS A 59 13.82 -2.32 -13.50
CA CYS A 59 13.12 -2.67 -12.26
C CYS A 59 11.60 -2.48 -12.36
N ILE A 60 11.15 -1.64 -13.30
CA ILE A 60 9.73 -1.43 -13.62
C ILE A 60 9.45 -2.07 -14.97
N PRO A 61 8.37 -2.88 -15.11
CA PRO A 61 7.99 -3.47 -16.39
C PRO A 61 7.88 -2.42 -17.50
N SER A 62 8.38 -2.74 -18.69
CA SER A 62 8.45 -1.80 -19.82
C SER A 62 7.09 -1.27 -20.26
N ASP A 63 6.06 -2.11 -20.15
CA ASP A 63 4.65 -1.83 -20.43
C ASP A 63 3.97 -0.96 -19.37
N CYS A 64 4.61 -0.71 -18.22
CA CYS A 64 4.06 0.12 -17.16
C CYS A 64 4.37 1.61 -17.39
N SER A 65 3.31 2.45 -17.43
CA SER A 65 3.45 3.91 -17.45
C SER A 65 3.89 4.44 -16.08
N ILE A 66 4.93 5.29 -16.05
CA ILE A 66 5.42 5.92 -14.82
C ILE A 66 4.36 6.84 -14.23
N ASP A 67 3.69 7.64 -15.04
CA ASP A 67 2.67 8.58 -14.55
C ASP A 67 1.50 7.83 -13.91
N SER A 68 1.02 6.75 -14.55
CA SER A 68 -0.07 5.92 -13.99
C SER A 68 0.35 5.17 -12.72
N LEU A 69 1.59 4.70 -12.65
CA LEU A 69 2.15 4.06 -11.46
C LEU A 69 2.19 5.05 -10.29
N LEU A 70 2.70 6.26 -10.54
CA LEU A 70 2.82 7.29 -9.51
C LEU A 70 1.45 7.83 -9.10
N ASP A 71 0.51 7.99 -10.03
CA ASP A 71 -0.87 8.37 -9.70
C ASP A 71 -1.52 7.38 -8.74
N PHE A 72 -1.36 6.07 -8.98
CA PHE A 72 -1.83 5.05 -8.06
C PHE A 72 -1.11 5.12 -6.71
N TYR A 73 0.21 5.33 -6.70
CA TYR A 73 0.99 5.47 -5.47
C TYR A 73 0.50 6.64 -4.62
N TYR A 74 0.29 7.83 -5.21
CA TYR A 74 -0.20 8.99 -4.46
C TYR A 74 -1.63 8.79 -3.98
N GLN A 75 -2.48 8.13 -4.76
CA GLN A 75 -3.83 7.75 -4.31
C GLN A 75 -3.77 6.80 -3.11
N ALA A 76 -2.93 5.77 -3.15
CA ALA A 76 -2.81 4.82 -2.04
C ALA A 76 -2.39 5.51 -0.73
N SER A 77 -1.48 6.49 -0.81
CA SER A 77 -0.96 7.27 0.33
C SER A 77 -1.91 8.35 0.85
N ALA A 78 -2.92 8.74 0.08
CA ALA A 78 -3.90 9.75 0.47
C ALA A 78 -5.15 9.15 1.17
N LEU A 79 -5.16 7.84 1.41
CA LEU A 79 -6.22 7.17 2.15
C LEU A 79 -6.12 7.50 3.65
N GLU A 80 -7.23 7.91 4.25
CA GLU A 80 -7.26 8.22 5.68
C GLU A 80 -7.63 6.98 6.51
N ILE A 81 -6.86 6.77 7.57
CA ILE A 81 -6.96 5.61 8.47
C ILE A 81 -7.00 6.13 9.91
N SER A 82 -7.90 5.61 10.75
CA SER A 82 -7.94 5.96 12.18
C SER A 82 -6.97 5.11 13.00
N CYS A 83 -6.67 5.54 14.24
CA CYS A 83 -5.85 4.72 15.16
C CYS A 83 -6.45 3.34 15.42
N GLU A 84 -7.78 3.23 15.49
CA GLU A 84 -8.48 1.94 15.65
C GLU A 84 -8.29 1.04 14.44
N ASP A 85 -8.37 1.61 13.23
CA ASP A 85 -8.14 0.87 11.98
C ASP A 85 -6.71 0.36 11.93
N LEU A 86 -5.75 1.22 12.25
CA LEU A 86 -4.34 0.87 12.27
C LEU A 86 -4.05 -0.21 13.33
N ALA A 87 -4.67 -0.12 14.51
CA ALA A 87 -4.56 -1.14 15.55
C ALA A 87 -5.08 -2.50 15.07
N LEU A 88 -6.19 -2.52 14.33
CA LEU A 88 -6.74 -3.75 13.75
C LEU A 88 -5.86 -4.32 12.62
N MET A 89 -5.27 -3.46 11.78
CA MET A 89 -4.29 -3.87 10.77
C MET A 89 -3.07 -4.51 11.45
N GLY A 90 -2.56 -3.89 12.54
CA GLY A 90 -1.48 -4.44 13.36
C GLY A 90 -1.85 -5.76 14.03
N ALA A 91 -3.05 -5.86 14.60
CA ALA A 91 -3.55 -7.09 15.19
C ALA A 91 -3.70 -8.22 14.16
N THR A 92 -4.03 -7.89 12.91
CA THR A 92 -4.06 -8.85 11.80
C THR A 92 -2.66 -9.43 11.52
N LEU A 93 -1.63 -8.59 11.52
CA LEU A 93 -0.24 -9.03 11.35
C LEU A 93 0.23 -9.87 12.54
N ALA A 94 -0.10 -9.46 13.77
CA ALA A 94 0.21 -10.19 14.98
C ALA A 94 -0.50 -11.57 15.07
N ASN A 95 -1.64 -11.70 14.40
CA ASN A 95 -2.45 -12.92 14.36
C ASN A 95 -2.21 -13.76 13.09
N ASP A 96 -0.95 -13.95 12.70
CA ASP A 96 -0.55 -14.82 11.57
C ASP A 96 -1.24 -14.46 10.24
N GLY A 97 -1.56 -13.17 10.06
CA GLY A 97 -2.22 -12.63 8.89
C GLY A 97 -3.72 -12.86 8.81
N VAL A 98 -4.37 -13.24 9.91
CA VAL A 98 -5.83 -13.41 10.01
C VAL A 98 -6.44 -12.22 10.74
N ASN A 99 -7.38 -11.54 10.09
CA ASN A 99 -8.06 -10.41 10.71
C ASN A 99 -8.91 -10.91 11.89
N PRO A 100 -8.67 -10.40 13.12
CA PRO A 100 -9.26 -10.97 14.33
C PRO A 100 -10.77 -10.69 14.49
N ILE A 101 -11.31 -9.70 13.78
CA ILE A 101 -12.74 -9.37 13.85
C ILE A 101 -13.54 -10.19 12.82
N SER A 102 -13.07 -10.23 11.57
CA SER A 102 -13.76 -10.91 10.47
C SER A 102 -13.41 -12.39 10.33
N GLY A 103 -12.32 -12.86 10.96
CA GLY A 103 -11.79 -14.21 10.80
C GLY A 103 -11.16 -14.49 9.42
N LYS A 104 -11.12 -13.49 8.52
CA LYS A 104 -10.61 -13.64 7.17
C LYS A 104 -9.08 -13.63 7.14
N ARG A 105 -8.49 -14.56 6.40
CA ARG A 105 -7.05 -14.54 6.11
C ARG A 105 -6.74 -13.44 5.09
N MET A 106 -6.02 -12.42 5.52
CA MET A 106 -5.57 -11.29 4.69
C MET A 106 -4.19 -11.56 4.07
N TYR A 107 -3.30 -12.19 4.84
CA TYR A 107 -1.96 -12.57 4.39
C TYR A 107 -1.75 -14.09 4.54
N SER A 108 -0.99 -14.70 3.63
CA SER A 108 -0.47 -16.05 3.89
C SER A 108 0.55 -16.00 5.05
N LYS A 109 0.81 -17.13 5.70
CA LYS A 109 1.76 -17.17 6.81
C LYS A 109 3.17 -16.75 6.37
N GLU A 110 3.57 -17.18 5.18
CA GLU A 110 4.85 -16.86 4.56
C GLU A 110 4.97 -15.36 4.31
N ASN A 111 3.96 -14.76 3.67
CA ASN A 111 3.94 -13.33 3.40
C ASN A 111 3.91 -12.52 4.71
N ASN A 112 3.14 -12.96 5.71
CA ASN A 112 3.08 -12.28 7.00
C ASN A 112 4.44 -12.25 7.70
N ARG A 113 5.17 -13.39 7.67
CA ARG A 113 6.54 -13.47 8.19
C ARG A 113 7.49 -12.52 7.45
N CYS A 114 7.41 -12.46 6.12
CA CYS A 114 8.22 -11.53 5.34
C CYS A 114 7.91 -10.07 5.69
N ILE A 115 6.63 -9.70 5.76
CA ILE A 115 6.18 -8.35 6.12
C ILE A 115 6.72 -7.94 7.49
N LEU A 116 6.50 -8.77 8.52
CA LEU A 116 7.00 -8.50 9.87
C LEU A 116 8.53 -8.38 9.92
N SER A 117 9.25 -9.22 9.17
CA SER A 117 10.72 -9.14 9.08
C SER A 117 11.16 -7.81 8.44
N SER A 118 10.51 -7.39 7.35
CA SER A 118 10.80 -6.12 6.69
C SER A 118 10.46 -4.93 7.59
N MET A 119 9.31 -4.96 8.28
CA MET A 119 8.94 -3.90 9.23
C MET A 119 9.94 -3.79 10.39
N LYS A 120 10.47 -4.92 10.88
CA LYS A 120 11.49 -4.91 11.91
C LYS A 120 12.79 -4.26 11.44
N LEU A 121 13.22 -4.55 10.21
CA LEU A 121 14.51 -4.10 9.69
C LEU A 121 14.48 -2.67 9.14
N PHE A 122 13.34 -2.22 8.61
CA PHE A 122 13.25 -0.97 7.84
C PHE A 122 12.07 -0.06 8.25
N GLY A 123 11.33 -0.42 9.30
CA GLY A 123 10.03 0.19 9.62
C GLY A 123 10.09 1.57 10.25
N ILE A 124 11.24 1.99 10.79
CA ILE A 124 11.41 3.28 11.47
C ILE A 124 12.52 4.12 10.83
N TYR A 125 12.71 3.96 9.52
CA TYR A 125 13.74 4.65 8.73
C TYR A 125 15.13 4.46 9.35
N ASN A 126 15.88 5.55 9.56
CA ASN A 126 17.24 5.53 10.11
C ASN A 126 17.29 5.06 11.58
N ALA A 127 16.15 4.99 12.28
CA ALA A 127 16.09 4.53 13.66
C ALA A 127 15.97 3.00 13.79
N SER A 128 15.97 2.24 12.67
CA SER A 128 15.67 0.79 12.69
C SER A 128 16.80 -0.07 13.26
N GLU A 129 17.96 0.55 13.54
CA GLU A 129 19.18 -0.11 14.02
C GLU A 129 19.43 0.08 15.54
N ASP A 130 18.60 0.85 16.24
CA ASP A 130 18.61 0.99 17.71
C ASP A 130 17.82 -0.14 18.41
#